data_AF-A0A523AD41-F1
#
_entry.id   AF-A0A523AD41-F1
#
_cell.length_a   1.000
_cell.length_b   1.000
_cell.length_c   1.000
_cell.angle_alpha   90.00
_cell.angle_beta   90.00
_cell.angle_gamma   90.00
#
_symmetry.space_group_name_H-M   'P 1'
#
loop_
_entity.id
_entity.type
_entity.pdbx_description
1 polymer ?
#
loop_
_entity_poly.entity_id
_entity_poly.type
_entity_poly.pdbx_seq_one_letter_code
_entity_poly.pdbx_strand_id
1 'polypeptide(L)'
;MFKKHVIGIVSVLIMAIALLGCAQPPTATPTPTPKPEAKEPIVICALFDPRVPVLKADVEAIKVAVDEINSAGGILGRKVEFIHEDTQR
;
A
#
# COMPACT_ATOMS: atom_id res chain seq x y z
N MET A 1 -27.38 -13.50 -58.44
CA MET A 1 -27.39 -12.19 -57.76
C MET A 1 -27.63 -12.28 -56.24
N PHE A 2 -28.41 -13.27 -55.77
CA PHE A 2 -28.71 -13.52 -54.35
C PHE A 2 -27.49 -13.54 -53.40
N LYS A 3 -26.40 -14.24 -53.77
CA LYS A 3 -25.22 -14.43 -52.92
C LYS A 3 -24.49 -13.12 -52.56
N LYS A 4 -24.53 -12.11 -53.44
CA LYS A 4 -23.93 -10.78 -53.21
C LYS A 4 -24.75 -9.93 -52.23
N HIS A 5 -26.06 -10.15 -52.18
CA HIS A 5 -26.98 -9.40 -51.31
C HIS A 5 -27.00 -10.01 -49.90
N VAL A 6 -26.86 -11.33 -49.79
CA VAL A 6 -26.71 -12.03 -48.51
C VAL A 6 -25.42 -11.60 -47.79
N ILE A 7 -24.30 -11.45 -48.51
CA ILE A 7 -23.03 -10.97 -47.93
C ILE A 7 -23.16 -9.53 -47.43
N GLY A 8 -23.85 -8.65 -48.18
CA GLY A 8 -24.11 -7.27 -47.75
C GLY A 8 -24.99 -7.18 -46.51
N ILE A 9 -26.06 -7.98 -46.43
CA ILE A 9 -26.96 -8.01 -45.27
C ILE A 9 -26.25 -8.52 -44.01
N VAL A 10 -25.42 -9.56 -44.13
CA VAL A 10 -24.65 -10.10 -43.01
C VAL A 10 -23.62 -9.08 -42.51
N SER A 11 -22.96 -8.34 -43.40
CA SER A 11 -22.01 -7.28 -43.02
C SER A 11 -22.69 -6.13 -42.28
N VAL A 12 -23.88 -5.71 -42.71
CA VAL A 12 -24.65 -4.64 -42.05
C VAL A 12 -25.15 -5.10 -40.69
N LEU A 13 -25.55 -6.37 -40.55
CA LEU A 13 -26.01 -6.94 -39.29
C LEU A 13 -24.88 -7.03 -38.25
N ILE A 14 -23.68 -7.42 -38.66
CA ILE A 14 -22.49 -7.48 -37.78
C ILE A 14 -22.09 -6.07 -37.31
N MET A 15 -22.16 -5.07 -38.19
CA MET A 15 -21.86 -3.67 -37.84
C MET A 15 -22.88 -3.09 -36.83
N ALA A 16 -24.16 -3.48 -36.94
CA ALA A 16 -25.20 -3.02 -36.01
C ALA A 16 -25.06 -3.63 -34.60
N ILE A 17 -24.60 -4.88 -34.50
CA ILE A 17 -24.37 -5.56 -33.21
C ILE A 17 -23.18 -4.93 -32.46
N ALA A 18 -22.16 -4.47 -33.19
CA ALA A 18 -20.99 -3.80 -32.60
C ALA A 18 -21.33 -2.45 -31.93
N LEU A 19 -22.40 -1.76 -32.37
CA LEU A 19 -22.81 -0.46 -31.83
C LEU A 19 -23.68 -0.57 -30.55
N LEU A 20 -24.28 -1.73 -30.30
CA LEU A 20 -25.14 -1.99 -29.12
C LEU A 20 -24.36 -2.54 -27.92
N GLY A 21 -23.08 -2.88 -28.08
CA GLY A 21 -22.25 -3.52 -27.05
C GLY A 21 -21.58 -2.58 -26.03
N CYS A 22 -21.73 -1.26 -26.15
CA CYS A 22 -21.06 -0.26 -25.29
C CYS A 22 -21.95 0.32 -24.18
N ALA A 23 -22.96 -0.42 -23.70
CA ALA A 23 -23.68 -0.03 -22.48
C ALA A 23 -22.89 -0.50 -21.25
N GLN A 24 -21.89 0.29 -20.84
CA GLN A 24 -21.12 0.03 -19.63
C GLN A 24 -22.04 0.24 -18.40
N PRO A 25 -22.25 -0.78 -17.56
CA PRO A 25 -23.05 -0.62 -16.34
C PRO A 25 -22.43 0.45 -15.44
N PRO A 26 -23.23 1.21 -14.69
CA PRO A 26 -22.73 2.25 -13.81
C PRO A 26 -21.69 1.65 -12.86
N THR A 27 -20.46 2.17 -12.96
CA THR A 27 -19.34 1.76 -12.13
C THR A 27 -19.70 2.13 -10.70
N ALA A 28 -19.81 1.13 -9.82
CA ALA A 28 -20.06 1.35 -8.40
C ALA A 28 -18.95 2.26 -7.85
N THR A 29 -19.33 3.43 -7.32
CA THR A 29 -18.42 4.31 -6.59
C THR A 29 -17.87 3.51 -5.40
N PRO A 30 -16.55 3.33 -5.26
CA PRO A 30 -16.00 2.65 -4.09
C PRO A 30 -16.37 3.44 -2.83
N THR A 31 -17.12 2.79 -1.93
CA THR A 31 -17.38 3.32 -0.59
C THR A 31 -16.03 3.50 0.12
N PRO A 32 -15.74 4.68 0.69
CA PRO A 32 -14.50 4.89 1.43
C PRO A 32 -14.44 3.89 2.59
N THR A 33 -13.45 3.00 2.55
CA THR A 33 -13.15 2.12 3.66
C THR A 33 -12.70 2.98 4.85
N PRO A 34 -13.25 2.79 6.06
CA PRO A 34 -12.78 3.50 7.24
C PRO A 34 -11.27 3.30 7.40
N LYS A 35 -10.51 4.40 7.36
CA LYS A 35 -9.08 4.36 7.67
C LYS A 35 -8.95 3.93 9.13
N PRO A 36 -8.18 2.88 9.46
CA PRO A 36 -7.93 2.52 10.84
C PRO A 36 -7.40 3.73 11.61
N GLU A 37 -8.01 4.02 12.76
CA GLU A 37 -7.57 5.09 13.66
C GLU A 37 -6.11 4.80 14.06
N ALA A 38 -5.23 5.76 13.80
CA ALA A 38 -3.81 5.61 14.08
C ALA A 38 -3.61 5.62 15.60
N LYS A 39 -3.25 4.47 16.18
CA LYS A 39 -2.91 4.35 17.60
C LYS A 39 -1.62 5.11 17.89
N GLU A 40 -1.52 5.71 19.08
CA GLU A 40 -0.28 6.34 19.55
C GLU A 40 0.91 5.37 19.48
N PRO A 41 2.10 5.83 19.06
CA PRO A 41 3.28 4.98 18.96
C PRO A 41 3.75 4.50 20.34
N ILE A 42 4.51 3.42 20.36
CA ILE A 42 5.27 2.97 21.52
C ILE A 42 6.65 3.60 21.40
N VAL A 43 6.96 4.53 22.28
CA VAL A 43 8.28 5.17 22.31
C VAL A 43 9.23 4.34 23.15
N ILE A 44 10.37 3.97 22.58
CA ILE A 44 11.48 3.31 23.27
C ILE A 44 12.71 4.23 23.26
N CYS A 45 13.45 4.24 24.36
CA CYS A 45 14.68 5.04 24.50
C CYS A 45 15.87 4.15 24.83
N ALA A 46 16.98 4.36 24.12
CA ALA A 46 18.29 3.84 24.53
C ALA A 46 19.17 4.97 25.06
N LEU A 47 19.67 4.80 26.28
CA LEU A 47 20.76 5.60 26.82
C LEU A 47 22.07 4.94 26.42
N PHE A 48 23.00 5.70 25.82
CA PHE A 48 24.27 5.14 25.39
C PHE A 48 25.45 6.11 25.59
N ASP A 49 26.66 5.55 25.65
CA ASP A 49 27.90 6.33 25.58
C ASP A 49 28.47 6.21 24.17
N PRO A 50 28.49 7.29 23.36
CA PRO A 50 29.02 7.28 22.00
C PRO A 50 30.54 7.09 21.96
N ARG A 51 31.25 7.09 23.09
CA ARG A 51 32.68 6.78 23.14
C ARG A 51 32.94 5.28 23.11
N VAL A 52 31.94 4.47 23.47
CA VAL A 52 32.01 3.01 23.46
C VAL A 52 31.55 2.51 22.08
N PRO A 53 32.44 1.95 21.23
CA PRO A 53 32.11 1.63 19.84
C PRO A 53 30.96 0.63 19.67
N VAL A 54 30.86 -0.37 20.56
CA VAL A 54 29.77 -1.36 20.51
C VAL A 54 28.40 -0.70 20.71
N LEU A 55 28.30 0.33 21.55
CA LEU A 55 27.03 1.01 21.80
C LEU A 55 26.55 1.82 20.58
N LYS A 56 27.47 2.28 19.71
CA LYS A 56 27.06 2.85 18.41
C LYS A 56 26.46 1.80 17.49
N ALA A 57 27.07 0.61 17.45
CA ALA A 57 26.54 -0.50 16.66
C ALA A 57 25.17 -0.93 17.17
N ASP A 58 24.96 -0.93 18.49
CA ASP A 58 23.66 -1.24 19.10
C ASP A 58 22.58 -0.24 18.68
N VAL A 59 22.88 1.07 18.64
CA VAL A 59 21.92 2.08 18.17
C VAL A 59 21.48 1.81 16.72
N GLU A 60 22.41 1.47 15.84
CA GLU A 60 22.07 1.14 14.45
C GLU A 60 21.30 -0.19 14.35
N ALA A 61 21.66 -1.19 15.14
CA ALA A 61 20.92 -2.46 15.20
C ALA A 61 19.47 -2.26 15.68
N ILE A 62 19.25 -1.40 16.68
CA ILE A 62 17.92 -1.07 17.19
C ILE A 62 17.08 -0.38 16.09
N LYS A 63 17.66 0.55 15.32
CA LYS A 63 16.96 1.19 14.19
C LYS A 63 16.46 0.16 13.18
N VAL A 64 17.32 -0.77 12.78
CA VAL A 64 16.94 -1.84 11.84
C VAL A 64 15.81 -2.71 12.42
N ALA A 65 15.92 -3.11 13.69
CA ALA A 65 14.87 -3.89 14.35
C ALA A 65 13.53 -3.15 14.41
N VAL A 66 13.56 -1.84 14.68
CA VAL A 66 12.36 -0.98 14.71
C VAL A 66 11.71 -0.90 13.33
N ASP A 67 12.50 -0.78 12.27
CA ASP A 67 12.01 -0.76 10.89
C ASP A 67 11.35 -2.09 10.51
N GLU A 68 11.96 -3.22 10.88
CA GLU A 68 11.41 -4.56 10.67
C GLU A 68 10.10 -4.77 11.42
N ILE A 69 10.06 -4.43 12.72
CA ILE A 69 8.85 -4.49 13.56
C ILE A 69 7.73 -3.65 12.96
N ASN A 70 8.04 -2.42 12.57
CA ASN A 70 7.08 -1.51 11.97
C ASN A 70 6.57 -2.01 10.61
N SER A 71 7.43 -2.63 9.82
CA SER A 71 7.08 -3.25 8.53
C SER A 71 6.18 -4.48 8.71
N ALA A 72 6.35 -5.22 9.82
CA ALA A 72 5.51 -6.35 10.20
C ALA A 72 4.15 -5.96 10.83
N GLY A 73 3.82 -4.66 10.90
CA GLY A 73 2.56 -4.16 11.46
C GLY A 73 2.67 -3.61 12.88
N GLY A 74 3.88 -3.51 13.43
CA GLY A 74 4.15 -2.96 14.74
C GLY A 74 3.74 -3.91 15.88
N ILE A 75 3.68 -3.38 17.10
CA ILE A 75 3.32 -4.13 18.31
C ILE A 75 1.87 -3.81 18.65
N LEU A 76 0.99 -4.81 18.59
CA LEU A 76 -0.46 -4.64 18.81
C LEU A 76 -1.11 -3.59 17.88
N GLY A 77 -0.58 -3.46 16.66
CA GLY A 77 -1.00 -2.46 15.68
C GLY A 77 -0.52 -1.04 15.99
N ARG A 78 0.47 -0.88 16.87
CA ARG A 78 1.11 0.40 17.20
C ARG A 78 2.50 0.44 16.60
N LYS A 79 2.86 1.56 15.96
CA LYS A 79 4.24 1.78 15.49
C LYS A 79 5.17 1.94 16.69
N VAL A 80 6.41 1.50 16.54
CA VAL A 80 7.49 1.75 17.49
C VAL A 80 8.26 2.98 17.01
N GLU A 81 8.53 3.89 17.93
CA GLU A 81 9.40 5.05 17.73
C GLU A 81 10.65 4.86 18.59
N PHE A 82 11.83 4.99 17.99
CA PHE A 82 13.09 4.87 18.69
C PHE A 82 13.76 6.23 18.83
N ILE A 83 14.02 6.60 20.08
CA ILE A 83 14.84 7.73 20.46
C ILE A 83 16.11 7.25 21.16
N HIS A 84 17.17 8.04 21.11
CA HIS A 84 18.42 7.71 21.77
C HIS A 84 19.05 8.96 22.40
N GLU A 85 19.66 8.80 23.56
CA GLU A 85 20.30 9.90 24.29
C GLU A 85 21.76 9.57 24.65
N ASP A 86 22.61 10.58 24.52
CA ASP A 86 24.03 10.53 24.90
C ASP A 86 24.17 10.76 26.41
N THR A 87 24.64 9.74 27.12
CA THR A 87 24.87 9.78 28.58
C THR A 87 26.04 10.66 29.02
N GLN A 88 26.84 11.18 28.10
CA GLN A 88 28.00 12.02 28.38
C GLN A 88 27.72 13.53 28.16
N ARG A 89 26.47 13.89 27.87
CA ARG A 89 26.01 15.27 27.71
C ARG A 89 25.47 15.88 29.01
#